data_AF-A0A6P8LM23-F1
#
_entry.id   AF-A0A6P8LM23-F1
#
_cell.length_a   1.000
_cell.length_b   1.000
_cell.length_c   1.000
_cell.angle_alpha   90.00
_cell.angle_beta   90.00
_cell.angle_gamma   90.00
#
_symmetry.space_group_name_H-M   'P 1'
#
loop_
_entity.id
_entity.type
_entity.pdbx_description
1 polymer ?
#
loop_
_entity_poly.entity_id
_entity_poly.type
_entity_poly.pdbx_seq_one_letter_code
_entity_poly.pdbx_strand_id
1 'polypeptide(L)'
;MIVLRIHGDELMFGGSGSVMTHSPRIPQMEMMKVHIPFTFKLHESFKSTYTEVECEISSQVEYSLQALWGVSIRELHLALWKPWSTLRDASLNGTLLQGHAQYLTPLQTRQPHGEETLRLSLPAPELELGTPPRLCYPLVIFLTRRDNGDPHPDETVALVNVVHIKDSVCTLPTSILAQYLKQANGQLSCLKQLYLATGNSTNYDEGDVSSGLGSALALAEPCNNNGSSTRGALVASGTGDPEGSLWNTAGEQLCVVCQYFPLSRALLPCRHTCICASCFGKLDRCPMCRSPIKSYFCIRGEEYMPLESEINPCKQRQPSHGPTHWLHDWNDRLTDFLGFAR
;
A
#
# COMPACT_ATOMS: atom_id res chain seq x y z
N MET A 1 -42.72 2.65 -0.57
CA MET A 1 -42.00 3.60 0.32
C MET A 1 -41.67 2.85 1.60
N ILE A 2 -40.44 2.38 1.72
CA ILE A 2 -39.98 1.57 2.85
C ILE A 2 -38.91 2.42 3.56
N VAL A 3 -39.19 2.77 4.81
CA VAL A 3 -38.23 3.42 5.71
C VAL A 3 -37.78 2.34 6.69
N LEU A 4 -36.55 1.86 6.54
CA LEU A 4 -35.89 1.02 7.54
C LEU A 4 -35.10 1.94 8.47
N ARG A 5 -35.58 2.07 9.70
CA ARG A 5 -34.92 2.80 10.79
C ARG A 5 -33.99 1.83 11.51
N ILE A 6 -32.68 2.03 11.37
CA ILE A 6 -31.68 1.34 12.19
C ILE A 6 -31.43 2.25 13.41
N HIS A 7 -31.90 1.83 14.58
CA HIS A 7 -31.46 2.32 15.88
C HIS A 7 -31.27 1.08 16.75
N GLY A 8 -30.01 0.68 16.91
CA GLY A 8 -29.59 -0.36 17.83
C GLY A 8 -28.68 0.25 18.90
N ASP A 9 -29.23 1.17 19.68
CA ASP A 9 -28.71 1.48 21.01
C ASP A 9 -29.51 0.62 22.00
N GLU A 10 -28.94 -0.50 22.44
CA GLU A 10 -29.52 -1.27 23.56
C GLU A 10 -28.92 -0.80 24.89
N LEU A 11 -29.74 0.01 25.55
CA LEU A 11 -30.07 0.01 26.97
C LEU A 11 -29.17 -0.82 27.91
N MET A 12 -28.50 -0.10 28.81
CA MET A 12 -27.87 -0.61 30.01
C MET A 12 -28.93 -1.27 30.92
N PHE A 13 -28.90 -2.60 31.05
CA PHE A 13 -29.53 -3.28 32.19
C PHE A 13 -28.46 -3.87 33.09
N GLY A 14 -28.37 -3.32 34.31
CA GLY A 14 -27.58 -3.88 35.38
C GLY A 14 -28.11 -5.26 35.76
N GLY A 15 -27.33 -6.29 35.47
CA GLY A 15 -27.55 -7.66 35.87
C GLY A 15 -26.21 -8.35 36.03
N SER A 16 -25.86 -8.68 37.26
CA SER A 16 -24.66 -9.42 37.64
C SER A 16 -24.60 -10.79 36.95
N GLY A 17 -23.86 -10.84 35.85
CA GLY A 17 -23.48 -12.05 35.13
C GLY A 17 -22.36 -11.66 34.17
N SER A 18 -21.19 -12.25 34.34
CA SER A 18 -20.02 -12.01 33.50
C SER A 18 -20.32 -12.45 32.06
N VAL A 19 -20.87 -11.54 31.26
CA VAL A 19 -20.91 -11.67 29.81
C VAL A 19 -19.49 -11.36 29.36
N MET A 20 -18.72 -12.41 29.08
CA MET A 20 -17.45 -12.30 28.35
C MET A 20 -17.76 -11.61 27.02
N THR A 21 -17.59 -10.30 26.96
CA THR A 21 -17.59 -9.54 25.71
C THR A 21 -16.36 -10.00 24.95
N HIS A 22 -16.49 -11.07 24.16
CA HIS A 22 -15.51 -11.40 23.15
C HIS A 22 -15.51 -10.24 22.16
N SER A 23 -14.54 -9.34 22.30
CA SER A 23 -14.29 -8.34 21.27
C SER A 23 -14.10 -9.10 19.95
N PRO A 24 -14.86 -8.75 18.90
CA PRO A 24 -14.73 -9.44 17.63
C PRO A 24 -13.27 -9.30 17.17
N ARG A 25 -12.58 -10.41 17.02
CA ARG A 25 -11.19 -10.42 16.56
C ARG A 25 -11.16 -9.80 15.18
N ILE A 26 -10.35 -8.74 15.03
CA ILE A 26 -10.13 -8.10 13.73
C ILE A 26 -9.56 -9.17 12.79
N PRO A 27 -10.22 -9.46 11.65
CA PRO A 27 -9.78 -10.53 10.76
C PRO A 27 -8.44 -10.19 10.09
N GLN A 28 -7.58 -11.19 10.01
CA GLN A 28 -6.37 -11.18 9.20
C GLN A 28 -6.71 -11.52 7.76
N MET A 29 -6.24 -10.71 6.82
CA MET A 29 -6.30 -10.97 5.39
C MET A 29 -5.00 -11.63 4.94
N GLU A 30 -5.14 -12.64 4.08
CA GLU A 30 -4.02 -13.28 3.42
C GLU A 30 -3.54 -12.42 2.25
N MET A 31 -2.24 -12.15 2.21
CA MET A 31 -1.63 -11.38 1.13
C MET A 31 -1.24 -12.33 0.00
N MET A 32 -1.74 -12.06 -1.20
CA MET A 32 -1.30 -12.77 -2.40
C MET A 32 -0.19 -11.98 -3.10
N LYS A 33 0.91 -12.65 -3.41
CA LYS A 33 1.96 -12.10 -4.27
C LYS A 33 1.49 -12.14 -5.70
N VAL A 34 1.34 -10.97 -6.32
CA VAL A 34 1.04 -10.88 -7.74
C VAL A 34 2.29 -10.39 -8.46
N HIS A 35 2.77 -11.18 -9.42
CA HIS A 35 3.88 -10.78 -10.28
C HIS A 35 3.38 -9.76 -11.32
N ILE A 36 3.99 -8.59 -11.35
CA ILE A 36 3.68 -7.53 -12.31
C ILE A 36 4.88 -7.45 -13.27
N PRO A 37 4.73 -7.87 -14.54
CA PRO A 37 5.84 -7.89 -15.50
C PRO A 37 6.16 -6.50 -16.07
N PHE A 38 5.37 -5.49 -15.72
CA PHE A 38 5.46 -4.11 -16.21
C PHE A 38 5.83 -3.16 -15.08
N THR A 39 6.70 -2.20 -15.36
CA THR A 39 6.86 -1.01 -14.51
C THR A 39 6.48 0.22 -15.33
N PHE A 40 5.74 1.13 -14.70
CA PHE A 40 5.44 2.44 -15.26
C PHE A 40 5.73 3.50 -14.20
N LYS A 41 6.59 4.45 -14.57
CA LYS A 41 6.91 5.63 -13.77
C LYS A 41 6.64 6.87 -14.63
N LEU A 42 6.12 7.91 -13.98
CA LEU A 42 5.92 9.21 -14.60
C LEU A 42 7.07 10.11 -14.17
N HIS A 43 7.78 10.73 -15.13
CA HIS A 43 8.77 11.74 -14.78
C HIS A 43 8.09 13.07 -14.50
N GLU A 44 8.34 13.64 -13.33
CA GLU A 44 8.00 15.03 -13.03
C GLU A 44 9.01 15.93 -13.72
N SER A 45 8.76 16.30 -14.97
CA SER A 45 9.51 17.38 -15.59
C SER A 45 8.84 18.72 -15.26
N PHE A 46 9.58 19.65 -14.66
CA PHE A 46 9.14 21.04 -14.47
C PHE A 46 8.78 21.75 -15.80
N LYS A 47 9.13 21.12 -16.93
CA LYS A 47 8.87 21.55 -18.30
C LYS A 47 7.79 20.73 -19.02
N SER A 48 7.05 19.86 -18.32
CA SER A 48 5.90 19.14 -18.90
C SER A 48 4.78 20.15 -19.20
N THR A 49 4.96 20.89 -20.29
CA THR A 49 3.84 21.54 -20.97
C THR A 49 2.90 20.44 -21.44
N TYR A 50 1.60 20.75 -21.46
CA TYR A 50 0.47 19.90 -21.86
C TYR A 50 0.70 19.03 -23.13
N THR A 51 1.71 19.36 -23.92
CA THR A 51 2.11 18.74 -25.17
C THR A 51 3.00 17.51 -25.02
N GLU A 52 3.80 17.38 -23.96
CA GLU A 52 4.82 16.31 -23.85
C GLU A 52 4.87 15.72 -22.43
N VAL A 53 4.62 14.42 -22.34
CA VAL A 53 4.73 13.63 -21.12
C VAL A 53 5.90 12.66 -21.26
N GLU A 54 6.89 12.77 -20.38
CA GLU A 54 7.98 11.80 -20.27
C GLU A 54 7.60 10.73 -19.23
N CYS A 55 7.73 9.47 -19.61
CA CYS A 55 7.49 8.34 -18.74
C CYS A 55 8.59 7.30 -18.91
N GLU A 56 8.77 6.48 -17.89
CA GLU A 56 9.78 5.44 -17.84
C GLU A 56 9.09 4.10 -17.67
N ILE A 57 9.40 3.21 -18.59
CA ILE A 57 8.71 1.93 -18.75
C ILE A 57 9.76 0.83 -18.77
N SER A 58 9.47 -0.26 -18.09
CA SER A 58 10.21 -1.51 -18.25
C SER A 58 9.24 -2.68 -18.37
N SER A 59 9.67 -3.71 -19.10
CA SER A 59 8.85 -4.90 -19.28
C SER A 59 9.71 -6.15 -19.36
N GLN A 60 9.31 -7.18 -18.63
CA GLN A 60 9.91 -8.52 -18.69
C GLN A 60 9.31 -9.39 -19.81
N VAL A 61 8.21 -8.95 -20.42
CA VAL A 61 7.45 -9.68 -21.44
C VAL A 61 7.22 -8.81 -22.68
N GLU A 62 6.93 -9.43 -23.82
CA GLU A 62 6.48 -8.69 -25.00
C GLU A 62 5.12 -8.04 -24.74
N TYR A 63 5.01 -6.76 -25.10
CA TYR A 63 3.81 -5.98 -24.82
C TYR A 63 3.47 -5.01 -25.94
N SER A 64 2.24 -4.55 -25.91
CA SER A 64 1.76 -3.44 -26.72
C SER A 64 1.45 -2.25 -25.84
N LEU A 65 1.89 -1.09 -26.28
CA LEU A 65 1.64 0.20 -25.63
C LEU A 65 0.65 0.99 -26.46
N GLN A 66 -0.39 1.49 -25.79
CA GLN A 66 -1.36 2.42 -26.37
C GLN A 66 -1.65 3.57 -25.40
N ALA A 67 -1.36 4.80 -25.82
CA ALA A 67 -1.72 6.00 -25.09
C ALA A 67 -3.01 6.59 -25.68
N LEU A 68 -3.96 6.88 -24.79
CA LEU A 68 -5.27 7.43 -25.13
C LEU A 68 -5.43 8.76 -24.43
N TRP A 69 -5.87 9.76 -25.16
CA TRP A 69 -6.02 11.12 -24.67
C TRP A 69 -7.50 11.52 -24.62
N GLY A 70 -7.90 12.21 -23.54
CA GLY A 70 -9.27 12.68 -23.35
C GLY A 70 -10.28 11.54 -23.24
N VAL A 71 -10.02 10.58 -22.35
CA VAL A 71 -10.80 9.33 -22.22
C VAL A 71 -11.96 9.50 -21.26
N SER A 72 -13.18 9.15 -21.67
CA SER A 72 -14.35 9.12 -20.78
C SER A 72 -14.13 8.20 -19.58
N ILE A 73 -14.26 8.75 -18.37
CA ILE A 73 -14.06 8.01 -17.10
C ILE A 73 -15.01 6.82 -17.02
N ARG A 74 -16.29 7.05 -17.34
CA ARG A 74 -17.33 6.02 -17.31
C ARG A 74 -17.00 4.85 -18.23
N GLU A 75 -16.66 5.15 -19.48
CA GLU A 75 -16.40 4.12 -20.49
C GLU A 75 -15.10 3.38 -20.23
N LEU A 76 -14.08 4.05 -19.69
CA LEU A 76 -12.86 3.40 -19.20
C LEU A 76 -13.20 2.33 -18.16
N HIS A 77 -13.92 2.69 -17.10
CA HIS A 77 -14.25 1.74 -16.03
C HIS A 77 -15.12 0.57 -16.52
N LEU A 78 -16.07 0.84 -17.42
CA LEU A 78 -16.87 -0.21 -18.06
C LEU A 78 -16.00 -1.15 -18.90
N ALA A 79 -15.04 -0.62 -19.67
CA ALA A 79 -14.13 -1.43 -20.46
C ALA A 79 -13.19 -2.29 -19.58
N LEU A 80 -12.66 -1.74 -18.49
CA LEU A 80 -11.78 -2.46 -17.57
C LEU A 80 -12.48 -3.63 -16.87
N TRP A 81 -13.80 -3.56 -16.69
CA TRP A 81 -14.61 -4.63 -16.09
C TRP A 81 -14.98 -5.74 -17.08
N LYS A 82 -14.78 -5.55 -18.39
CA LYS A 82 -15.01 -6.61 -19.38
C LYS A 82 -14.02 -7.77 -19.19
N PRO A 83 -14.33 -8.98 -19.69
CA PRO A 83 -13.39 -10.09 -19.72
C PRO A 83 -12.10 -9.72 -20.45
N TRP A 84 -11.00 -10.38 -20.06
CA TRP A 84 -9.69 -10.14 -20.67
C TRP A 84 -9.71 -10.35 -22.19
N SER A 85 -10.39 -11.39 -22.69
CA SER A 85 -10.50 -11.67 -24.13
C SER A 85 -10.99 -10.45 -24.92
N THR A 86 -12.06 -9.81 -24.47
CA THR A 86 -12.61 -8.62 -25.13
C THR A 86 -11.65 -7.45 -25.12
N LEU A 87 -10.94 -7.23 -24.01
CA LEU A 87 -9.96 -6.14 -23.89
C LEU A 87 -8.72 -6.41 -24.75
N ARG A 88 -8.23 -7.65 -24.76
CA ARG A 88 -7.12 -8.11 -25.59
C ARG A 88 -7.45 -7.91 -27.07
N ASP A 89 -8.60 -8.39 -27.53
CA ASP A 89 -8.99 -8.28 -28.94
C ASP A 89 -9.16 -6.81 -29.35
N ALA A 90 -9.72 -5.97 -28.48
CA ALA A 90 -9.80 -4.53 -28.71
C ALA A 90 -8.42 -3.86 -28.79
N SER A 91 -7.48 -4.28 -27.92
CA SER A 91 -6.09 -3.79 -27.91
C SER A 91 -5.34 -4.23 -29.17
N LEU A 92 -5.49 -5.48 -29.62
CA LEU A 92 -4.85 -6.00 -30.82
C LEU A 92 -5.34 -5.31 -32.09
N ASN A 93 -6.65 -5.06 -32.17
CA ASN A 93 -7.29 -4.39 -33.30
C ASN A 93 -7.18 -2.86 -33.25
N GLY A 94 -6.61 -2.29 -32.18
CA GLY A 94 -6.51 -0.83 -31.99
C GLY A 94 -7.86 -0.12 -31.79
N THR A 95 -8.91 -0.86 -31.46
CA THR A 95 -10.29 -0.35 -31.27
C THR A 95 -10.60 -0.02 -29.80
N LEU A 96 -9.58 -0.05 -28.94
CA LEU A 96 -9.73 0.15 -27.51
C LEU A 96 -10.27 1.56 -27.21
N LEU A 97 -11.47 1.62 -26.64
CA LEU A 97 -12.20 2.87 -26.32
C LEU A 97 -12.41 3.79 -27.53
N GLN A 98 -12.49 3.22 -28.74
CA GLN A 98 -12.76 3.98 -29.96
C GLN A 98 -14.11 4.72 -29.85
N GLY A 99 -14.10 6.03 -30.13
CA GLY A 99 -15.27 6.90 -29.96
C GLY A 99 -15.50 7.41 -28.52
N HIS A 100 -14.70 6.95 -27.55
CA HIS A 100 -14.74 7.38 -26.16
C HIS A 100 -13.42 7.98 -25.66
N ALA A 101 -12.44 8.10 -26.56
CA ALA A 101 -11.21 8.86 -26.43
C ALA A 101 -11.11 9.86 -27.59
N GLN A 102 -10.51 11.03 -27.35
CA GLN A 102 -10.35 12.07 -28.37
C GLN A 102 -9.21 11.73 -29.33
N TYR A 103 -8.06 11.30 -28.80
CA TYR A 103 -6.91 10.89 -29.60
C TYR A 103 -6.38 9.56 -29.12
N LEU A 104 -6.04 8.70 -30.07
CA LEU A 104 -5.42 7.41 -29.82
C LEU A 104 -4.06 7.41 -30.52
N THR A 105 -2.99 7.09 -29.79
CA THR A 105 -1.70 6.87 -30.43
C THR A 105 -1.71 5.55 -31.19
N PRO A 106 -0.92 5.43 -32.28
CA PRO A 106 -0.69 4.14 -32.91
C PRO A 106 -0.20 3.11 -31.90
N LEU A 107 -0.65 1.87 -32.05
CA LEU A 107 -0.25 0.77 -31.18
C LEU A 107 1.24 0.48 -31.40
N GLN A 108 2.04 0.60 -30.33
CA GLN A 108 3.47 0.31 -30.38
C GLN A 108 3.73 -1.08 -29.78
N THR A 109 4.23 -2.01 -30.59
CA THR A 109 4.71 -3.30 -30.08
C THR A 109 6.15 -3.14 -29.60
N ARG A 110 6.45 -3.64 -28.42
CA ARG A 110 7.75 -3.53 -27.76
C ARG A 110 8.18 -4.90 -27.22
N GLN A 111 9.43 -5.24 -27.44
CA GLN A 111 10.06 -6.45 -26.87
C GLN A 111 10.43 -6.24 -25.40
N PRO A 112 10.75 -7.29 -24.63
CA PRO A 112 11.23 -7.14 -23.26
C PRO A 112 12.45 -6.22 -23.19
N HIS A 113 12.42 -5.26 -22.28
CA HIS A 113 13.50 -4.30 -22.09
C HIS A 113 13.59 -3.88 -20.61
N GLY A 114 14.77 -3.39 -20.24
CA GLY A 114 14.99 -2.75 -18.94
C GLY A 114 14.29 -1.39 -18.89
N GLU A 115 14.88 -0.47 -18.15
CA GLU A 115 14.32 0.87 -17.99
C GLU A 115 14.53 1.71 -19.26
N GLU A 116 13.44 2.11 -19.93
CA GLU A 116 13.45 2.93 -21.14
C GLU A 116 12.55 4.17 -20.95
N THR A 117 13.08 5.35 -21.27
CA THR A 117 12.31 6.60 -21.26
C THR A 117 11.55 6.79 -22.58
N LEU A 118 10.24 6.93 -22.48
CA LEU A 118 9.34 7.20 -23.59
C LEU A 118 8.74 8.60 -23.49
N ARG A 119 8.78 9.33 -24.60
CA ARG A 119 8.11 10.63 -24.76
C ARG A 119 6.78 10.42 -25.47
N LEU A 120 5.70 10.77 -24.80
CA LEU A 120 4.35 10.76 -25.33
C LEU A 120 3.94 12.21 -25.63
N SER A 121 3.77 12.53 -26.90
CA SER A 121 3.30 13.85 -27.33
C SER A 121 1.82 13.82 -27.72
N LEU A 122 1.11 14.87 -27.33
CA LEU A 122 -0.26 15.11 -27.78
C LEU A 122 -0.25 15.55 -29.26
N PRO A 123 -0.91 14.84 -30.18
CA PRO A 123 -1.14 15.35 -31.53
C PRO A 123 -2.07 16.57 -31.45
N ALA A 124 -1.74 17.67 -32.13
CA ALA A 124 -2.64 18.83 -32.22
C ALA A 124 -3.97 18.43 -32.90
N PRO A 125 -5.15 18.98 -32.50
CA PRO A 125 -5.39 20.10 -31.56
C PRO A 125 -5.50 19.73 -30.06
N GLU A 126 -5.62 20.76 -29.20
CA GLU A 126 -5.73 20.63 -27.72
C GLU A 126 -6.92 19.77 -27.28
N LEU A 127 -6.80 19.05 -26.15
CA LEU A 127 -7.91 18.23 -25.62
C LEU A 127 -9.02 19.09 -25.01
N GLU A 128 -10.26 18.70 -25.30
CA GLU A 128 -11.45 19.28 -24.71
C GLU A 128 -11.84 18.51 -23.44
N LEU A 129 -11.26 18.88 -22.30
CA LEU A 129 -11.49 18.18 -21.02
C LEU A 129 -12.69 18.72 -20.22
N GLY A 130 -13.19 19.90 -20.59
CA GLY A 130 -14.29 20.58 -19.92
C GLY A 130 -13.93 21.16 -18.54
N THR A 131 -14.94 21.78 -17.91
CA THR A 131 -14.82 22.36 -16.56
C THR A 131 -14.94 21.28 -15.47
N PRO A 132 -14.39 21.50 -14.27
CA PRO A 132 -14.59 20.60 -13.15
C PRO A 132 -16.06 20.54 -12.71
N PRO A 133 -16.57 19.37 -12.25
CA PRO A 133 -15.89 18.07 -12.19
C PRO A 133 -15.77 17.44 -13.58
N ARG A 134 -14.53 17.08 -13.96
CA ARG A 134 -14.26 16.50 -15.28
C ARG A 134 -14.82 15.09 -15.40
N LEU A 135 -15.29 14.78 -16.61
CA LEU A 135 -15.79 13.46 -16.98
C LEU A 135 -14.79 12.67 -17.85
N CYS A 136 -13.64 13.27 -18.17
CA CYS A 136 -12.60 12.67 -18.98
C CYS A 136 -11.23 12.74 -18.28
N TYR A 137 -10.47 11.65 -18.34
CA TYR A 137 -9.06 11.64 -17.98
C TYR A 137 -8.22 12.19 -19.14
N PRO A 138 -7.22 13.04 -18.86
CA PRO A 138 -6.43 13.64 -19.92
C PRO A 138 -5.57 12.60 -20.63
N LEU A 139 -4.98 11.66 -19.90
CA LEU A 139 -4.14 10.61 -20.45
C LEU A 139 -4.38 9.28 -19.74
N VAL A 140 -4.57 8.22 -20.52
CA VAL A 140 -4.63 6.83 -20.06
C VAL A 140 -3.69 6.00 -20.91
N ILE A 141 -2.78 5.28 -20.27
CA ILE A 141 -1.77 4.46 -20.93
C ILE A 141 -2.06 2.99 -20.64
N PHE A 142 -2.25 2.21 -21.68
CA PHE A 142 -2.42 0.76 -21.63
C PHE A 142 -1.09 0.09 -21.97
N LEU A 143 -0.61 -0.74 -21.05
CA LEU A 143 0.46 -1.70 -21.27
C LEU A 143 -0.17 -3.09 -21.26
N THR A 144 -0.29 -3.68 -22.45
CA THR A 144 -1.06 -4.92 -22.66
C THR A 144 -0.11 -6.02 -23.12
N ARG A 145 -0.04 -7.12 -22.39
CA ARG A 145 0.78 -8.29 -22.71
C ARG A 145 0.41 -8.87 -24.08
N ARG A 146 1.42 -9.30 -24.84
CA ARG A 146 1.27 -9.78 -26.23
C ARG A 146 1.82 -11.18 -26.49
N ASP A 147 2.19 -11.90 -25.45
CA ASP A 147 2.77 -13.24 -25.62
C ASP A 147 1.82 -14.20 -26.34
N ASN A 148 2.41 -15.10 -27.13
CA ASN A 148 1.66 -16.09 -27.90
C ASN A 148 1.15 -17.27 -27.06
N GLY A 149 1.52 -17.35 -25.77
CA GLY A 149 1.04 -18.37 -24.86
C GLY A 149 -0.28 -17.97 -24.20
N ASP A 150 -1.12 -18.94 -23.84
CA ASP A 150 -2.25 -18.69 -22.96
C ASP A 150 -1.71 -18.45 -21.53
N PRO A 151 -1.84 -17.22 -20.98
CA PRO A 151 -1.30 -16.91 -19.66
C PRO A 151 -2.08 -17.66 -18.57
N HIS A 152 -1.40 -18.05 -17.50
CA HIS A 152 -2.06 -18.62 -16.32
C HIS A 152 -3.09 -17.61 -15.76
N PRO A 153 -4.25 -18.06 -15.21
CA PRO A 153 -5.32 -17.18 -14.73
C PRO A 153 -4.87 -16.05 -13.78
N ASP A 154 -3.85 -16.30 -12.96
CA ASP A 154 -3.35 -15.34 -11.97
C ASP A 154 -2.29 -14.37 -12.51
N GLU A 155 -1.82 -14.58 -13.73
CA GLU A 155 -0.81 -13.72 -14.34
C GLU A 155 -1.39 -12.36 -14.73
N THR A 156 -0.59 -11.32 -14.52
CA THR A 156 -0.89 -9.97 -14.97
C THR A 156 -0.80 -9.92 -16.50
N VAL A 157 -1.88 -9.47 -17.12
CA VAL A 157 -2.00 -9.35 -18.58
C VAL A 157 -2.07 -7.89 -19.05
N ALA A 158 -2.48 -6.96 -18.19
CA ALA A 158 -2.40 -5.54 -18.50
C ALA A 158 -2.15 -4.66 -17.27
N LEU A 159 -1.41 -3.58 -17.48
CA LEU A 159 -1.25 -2.47 -16.54
C LEU A 159 -1.80 -1.20 -17.20
N VAL A 160 -2.79 -0.58 -16.56
CA VAL A 160 -3.46 0.62 -17.04
C VAL A 160 -3.15 1.78 -16.12
N ASN A 161 -2.52 2.82 -16.66
CA ASN A 161 -2.07 4.00 -15.92
C ASN A 161 -2.96 5.18 -16.29
N VAL A 162 -3.65 5.74 -15.30
CA VAL A 162 -4.45 6.96 -15.46
C VAL A 162 -3.63 8.12 -14.94
N VAL A 163 -3.30 9.06 -15.83
CA VAL A 163 -2.44 10.20 -15.55
C VAL A 163 -3.25 11.48 -15.62
N HIS A 164 -3.09 12.33 -14.61
CA HIS A 164 -3.49 13.72 -14.65
C HIS A 164 -2.35 14.56 -15.21
N ILE A 165 -2.67 15.52 -16.06
CA ILE A 165 -1.72 16.49 -16.59
C ILE A 165 -2.19 17.86 -16.12
N LYS A 166 -1.28 18.61 -15.51
CA LYS A 166 -1.53 19.98 -15.06
C LYS A 166 -1.97 20.84 -16.23
N ASP A 167 -3.03 21.63 -16.03
CA ASP A 167 -3.47 22.62 -17.00
C ASP A 167 -3.98 23.90 -16.31
N SER A 168 -4.51 24.83 -17.10
CA SER A 168 -5.00 26.13 -16.62
C SER A 168 -6.25 26.03 -15.74
N VAL A 169 -7.03 24.95 -15.86
CA VAL A 169 -8.31 24.76 -15.17
C VAL A 169 -8.14 23.87 -13.94
N CYS A 170 -7.31 22.83 -14.03
CA CYS A 170 -6.93 21.94 -12.95
C CYS A 170 -5.43 22.08 -12.70
N THR A 171 -5.09 22.90 -11.71
CA THR A 171 -3.72 23.27 -11.36
C THR A 171 -2.99 22.23 -10.53
N LEU A 172 -3.60 21.06 -10.28
CA LEU A 172 -2.96 19.96 -9.59
C LEU A 172 -1.71 19.52 -10.38
N PRO A 173 -0.63 19.09 -9.69
CA PRO A 173 0.57 18.65 -10.37
C PRO A 173 0.29 17.41 -11.24
N THR A 174 0.97 17.34 -12.38
CA THR A 174 0.96 16.17 -13.27
C THR A 174 1.36 14.94 -12.46
N SER A 175 0.48 13.95 -12.38
CA SER A 175 0.63 12.82 -11.46
C SER A 175 -0.21 11.62 -11.90
N ILE A 176 0.16 10.44 -11.41
CA ILE A 176 -0.60 9.22 -11.65
C ILE A 176 -1.79 9.19 -10.68
N LEU A 177 -3.01 9.28 -11.20
CA LEU A 177 -4.24 9.24 -10.40
C LEU A 177 -4.58 7.83 -9.93
N ALA A 178 -4.38 6.84 -10.81
CA ALA A 178 -4.68 5.45 -10.54
C ALA A 178 -3.88 4.53 -11.44
N GLN A 179 -3.53 3.36 -10.91
CA GLN A 179 -3.01 2.25 -11.70
C GLN A 179 -3.93 1.05 -11.49
N TYR A 180 -4.33 0.42 -12.59
CA TYR A 180 -5.16 -0.77 -12.56
C TYR A 180 -4.40 -1.94 -13.16
N LEU A 181 -4.45 -3.05 -12.45
CA LEU A 181 -3.89 -4.33 -12.85
C LEU A 181 -5.02 -5.23 -13.33
N LYS A 182 -4.91 -5.75 -14.54
CA LYS A 182 -5.80 -6.78 -15.07
C LYS A 182 -5.08 -8.11 -15.08
N GLN A 183 -5.70 -9.13 -14.50
CA GLN A 183 -5.23 -10.52 -14.54
C GLN A 183 -5.98 -11.32 -15.61
N ALA A 184 -5.39 -12.43 -16.06
CA ALA A 184 -5.95 -13.27 -17.13
C ALA A 184 -7.34 -13.83 -16.79
N ASN A 185 -7.60 -14.12 -15.51
CA ASN A 185 -8.91 -14.54 -15.00
C ASN A 185 -10.00 -13.44 -15.07
N GLY A 186 -9.65 -12.21 -15.49
CA GLY A 186 -10.55 -11.07 -15.59
C GLY A 186 -10.62 -10.20 -14.34
N GLN A 187 -9.94 -10.57 -13.25
CA GLN A 187 -9.85 -9.78 -12.03
C GLN A 187 -9.19 -8.44 -12.31
N LEU A 188 -9.82 -7.37 -11.83
CA LEU A 188 -9.32 -6.01 -11.90
C LEU A 188 -8.96 -5.53 -10.50
N SER A 189 -7.70 -5.18 -10.29
CA SER A 189 -7.18 -4.71 -9.02
C SER A 189 -6.65 -3.29 -9.17
N CYS A 190 -7.11 -2.36 -8.32
CA CYS A 190 -6.52 -1.02 -8.26
C CYS A 190 -5.29 -1.05 -7.36
N LEU A 191 -4.13 -0.70 -7.90
CA LEU A 191 -2.90 -0.64 -7.12
C LEU A 191 -2.96 0.54 -6.15
N LYS A 192 -2.70 0.23 -4.88
CA LYS A 192 -2.76 1.18 -3.78
C LYS A 192 -1.48 1.04 -2.97
N GLN A 193 -0.74 2.15 -2.82
CA GLN A 193 0.44 2.19 -1.96
C GLN A 193 0.04 2.02 -0.49
N LEU A 194 0.95 1.45 0.30
CA LEU A 194 0.86 1.42 1.75
C LEU A 194 1.52 2.67 2.34
N TYR A 195 0.97 3.19 3.43
CA TYR A 195 1.49 4.38 4.08
C TYR A 195 2.35 3.98 5.28
N LEU A 196 3.67 4.15 5.13
CA LEU A 196 4.64 3.95 6.20
C LEU A 196 4.68 5.19 7.10
N ALA A 197 4.75 4.99 8.42
CA ALA A 197 4.72 6.09 9.38
C ALA A 197 5.95 7.00 9.28
N THR A 198 7.08 6.46 8.85
CA THR A 198 8.29 7.23 8.58
C THR A 198 8.42 7.30 7.06
N GLY A 199 8.14 8.47 6.49
CA GLY A 199 8.46 8.73 5.09
C GLY A 199 9.95 8.42 4.86
N ASN A 200 10.33 7.97 3.66
CA ASN A 200 11.73 7.76 3.33
C ASN A 200 12.49 9.08 3.58
N SER A 201 13.37 9.10 4.57
CA SER A 201 14.39 10.14 4.70
C SER A 201 15.37 9.95 3.54
N THR A 202 15.06 10.52 2.37
CA THR A 202 16.12 10.92 1.46
C THR A 202 16.94 11.96 2.20
N ASN A 203 18.20 11.63 2.53
CA ASN A 203 19.15 12.57 3.13
C ASN A 203 19.07 13.91 2.38
N TYR A 204 18.67 14.96 3.09
CA TYR A 204 18.87 16.33 2.63
C TYR A 204 20.35 16.64 2.82
N ASP A 205 21.18 16.29 1.83
CA ASP A 205 22.47 16.94 1.66
C ASP A 205 22.25 18.07 0.65
N GLU A 206 22.42 19.30 1.13
CA GLU A 206 22.13 20.53 0.39
C GLU A 206 23.20 20.71 -0.69
N GLY A 207 22.93 20.23 -1.92
CA GLY A 207 23.93 20.33 -2.97
C GLY A 207 23.65 19.74 -4.35
N ASP A 208 22.41 19.38 -4.73
CA ASP A 208 22.03 19.24 -6.15
C ASP A 208 20.50 19.10 -6.28
N VAL A 209 19.83 20.00 -6.99
CA VAL A 209 18.36 20.00 -7.12
C VAL A 209 17.92 19.02 -8.20
N SER A 210 18.00 17.73 -7.89
CA SER A 210 17.49 16.62 -8.73
C SER A 210 17.21 15.39 -7.87
N SER A 211 16.07 15.34 -7.17
CA SER A 211 15.46 14.10 -6.67
C SER A 211 14.26 14.41 -5.80
N GLY A 212 13.06 13.99 -6.19
CA GLY A 212 11.88 14.36 -5.42
C GLY A 212 10.54 13.77 -5.83
N LEU A 213 10.47 12.47 -6.17
CA LEU A 213 9.32 11.59 -5.89
C LEU A 213 9.64 10.17 -6.37
N GLY A 214 10.62 9.55 -5.70
CA GLY A 214 10.79 8.10 -5.76
C GLY A 214 9.59 7.44 -5.10
N SER A 215 8.58 7.08 -5.89
CA SER A 215 7.44 6.29 -5.45
C SER A 215 7.94 4.90 -5.03
N ALA A 216 8.33 4.77 -3.77
CA ALA A 216 8.69 3.50 -3.18
C ALA A 216 7.39 2.71 -2.96
N LEU A 217 7.06 1.87 -3.94
CA LEU A 217 6.21 0.70 -3.73
C LEU A 217 6.93 -0.16 -2.69
N ALA A 218 6.58 0.02 -1.41
CA ALA A 218 6.98 -0.92 -0.38
C ALA A 218 6.31 -2.25 -0.69
N LEU A 219 7.02 -3.12 -1.41
CA LEU A 219 6.63 -4.49 -1.64
C LEU A 219 6.74 -5.20 -0.29
N ALA A 220 5.61 -5.34 0.40
CA ALA A 220 5.50 -6.31 1.47
C ALA A 220 5.68 -7.70 0.84
N GLU A 221 6.76 -8.39 1.19
CA GLU A 221 6.93 -9.78 0.80
C GLU A 221 5.99 -10.65 1.65
N PRO A 222 5.25 -11.60 1.04
CA PRO A 222 4.45 -12.53 1.81
C PRO A 222 5.37 -13.38 2.69
N CYS A 223 5.02 -13.52 3.96
CA CYS A 223 5.72 -14.40 4.89
C CYS A 223 5.56 -15.87 4.44
N ASN A 224 6.61 -16.47 3.88
CA ASN A 224 6.67 -17.90 3.56
C ASN A 224 7.40 -18.63 4.68
N ASN A 225 6.71 -19.51 5.40
CA ASN A 225 7.24 -20.19 6.58
C ASN A 225 8.09 -21.40 6.14
N ASN A 226 9.33 -21.16 5.69
CA ASN A 226 10.31 -22.23 5.50
C ASN A 226 11.69 -21.77 5.98
N GLY A 227 12.16 -22.39 7.06
CA GLY A 227 13.33 -21.95 7.81
C GLY A 227 14.66 -22.22 7.14
N SER A 228 15.57 -21.24 7.22
CA SER A 228 17.00 -21.46 7.51
C SER A 228 17.71 -20.12 7.84
N SER A 229 18.12 -20.01 9.11
CA SER A 229 19.32 -19.33 9.67
C SER A 229 19.68 -17.89 9.23
N THR A 230 19.72 -16.92 10.13
CA THR A 230 20.83 -16.76 11.09
C THR A 230 20.38 -15.97 12.35
N ARG A 231 20.77 -16.48 13.53
CA ARG A 231 20.53 -15.83 14.83
C ARG A 231 21.56 -14.72 15.06
N GLY A 232 21.11 -13.47 15.02
CA GLY A 232 21.84 -12.31 15.55
C GLY A 232 21.10 -11.74 16.76
N ALA A 233 21.62 -11.99 17.96
CA ALA A 233 21.06 -11.50 19.20
C ALA A 233 21.19 -9.97 19.30
N LEU A 234 20.08 -9.34 19.73
CA LEU A 234 19.93 -7.91 19.99
C LEU A 234 20.74 -7.51 21.23
N VAL A 235 21.64 -6.54 21.09
CA VAL A 235 22.17 -5.78 22.23
C VAL A 235 22.07 -4.30 21.90
N ALA A 236 21.34 -3.54 22.72
CA ALA A 236 21.31 -2.09 22.65
C ALA A 236 22.61 -1.54 23.25
N SER A 237 23.31 -0.70 22.51
CA SER A 237 24.28 0.25 23.05
C SER A 237 24.26 1.46 22.13
N GLY A 238 23.80 2.58 22.66
CA GLY A 238 23.60 3.81 21.90
C GLY A 238 24.85 4.68 21.83
N THR A 239 24.89 5.53 20.82
CA THR A 239 25.39 6.91 20.85
C THR A 239 25.03 7.59 19.53
N GLY A 240 24.35 8.76 19.60
CA GLY A 240 24.30 9.73 18.51
C GLY A 240 22.93 9.96 17.86
N ASP A 241 22.25 11.01 18.32
CA ASP A 241 21.06 11.65 17.73
C ASP A 241 21.29 12.13 16.28
N PRO A 242 20.22 12.28 15.45
CA PRO A 242 19.32 13.42 15.60
C PRO A 242 17.87 13.03 15.88
N GLU A 243 17.23 13.87 16.70
CA GLU A 243 15.85 13.82 17.15
C GLU A 243 14.86 13.37 16.06
N GLY A 244 14.18 12.25 16.31
CA GLY A 244 12.93 11.89 15.64
C GLY A 244 12.97 10.68 14.71
N SER A 245 14.12 10.03 14.53
CA SER A 245 14.22 8.87 13.63
C SER A 245 13.71 7.58 14.28
N LEU A 246 12.50 7.14 13.91
CA LEU A 246 11.89 5.86 14.31
C LEU A 246 12.54 4.64 13.61
N TRP A 247 13.86 4.51 13.69
CA TRP A 247 14.63 3.46 13.02
C TRP A 247 15.48 2.72 14.06
N ASN A 248 15.59 1.39 13.96
CA ASN A 248 16.55 0.64 14.78
C ASN A 248 17.95 0.68 14.15
N THR A 249 18.95 0.18 14.90
CA THR A 249 20.35 0.09 14.44
C THR A 249 20.53 -0.78 13.19
N ALA A 250 19.55 -1.63 12.87
CA ALA A 250 19.50 -2.43 11.65
C ALA A 250 18.83 -1.71 10.46
N GLY A 251 18.44 -0.43 10.61
CA GLY A 251 17.80 0.36 9.56
C GLY A 251 16.32 0.03 9.34
N GLU A 252 15.67 -0.66 10.28
CA GLU A 252 14.24 -0.99 10.17
C GLU A 252 13.38 0.06 10.84
N GLN A 253 12.26 0.39 10.21
CA GLN A 253 11.25 1.26 10.81
C GLN A 253 10.58 0.58 12.01
N LEU A 254 10.48 1.35 13.10
CA LEU A 254 9.93 0.92 14.38
C LEU A 254 8.46 1.29 14.52
N CYS A 255 7.74 0.47 15.30
CA CYS A 255 6.37 0.72 15.71
C CYS A 255 6.23 2.09 16.39
N VAL A 256 5.28 2.92 15.94
CA VAL A 256 5.09 4.27 16.51
C VAL A 256 4.63 4.24 17.97
N VAL A 257 4.09 3.11 18.42
CA VAL A 257 3.52 2.95 19.77
C VAL A 257 4.57 2.52 20.78
N CYS A 258 5.33 1.46 20.49
CA CYS A 258 6.35 0.96 21.43
C CYS A 258 7.77 1.42 21.11
N GLN A 259 8.02 1.89 19.88
CA GLN A 259 9.33 2.34 19.38
C GLN A 259 10.45 1.33 19.65
N TYR A 260 10.10 0.05 19.72
CA TYR A 260 10.99 -1.03 20.09
C TYR A 260 10.97 -2.13 19.04
N PHE A 261 9.78 -2.63 18.73
CA PHE A 261 9.60 -3.66 17.72
C PHE A 261 9.42 -3.08 16.32
N PRO A 262 9.93 -3.78 15.30
CA PRO A 262 9.80 -3.36 13.92
C PRO A 262 8.33 -3.47 13.43
N LEU A 263 7.98 -2.66 12.42
CA LEU A 263 6.63 -2.61 11.84
C LEU A 263 6.22 -3.96 11.22
N SER A 264 5.02 -4.49 11.49
CA SER A 264 4.61 -5.77 10.89
C SER A 264 3.18 -5.88 10.40
N ARG A 265 2.33 -4.88 10.67
CA ARG A 265 0.92 -4.91 10.29
C ARG A 265 0.56 -3.73 9.39
N ALA A 266 -0.14 -4.00 8.30
CA ALA A 266 -0.86 -3.00 7.51
C ALA A 266 -2.33 -2.96 7.93
N LEU A 267 -2.82 -1.78 8.30
CA LEU A 267 -4.17 -1.60 8.86
C LEU A 267 -5.17 -1.20 7.79
N LEU A 268 -6.25 -1.97 7.61
CA LEU A 268 -7.28 -1.69 6.62
C LEU A 268 -8.53 -1.07 7.27
N PRO A 269 -9.19 -0.11 6.58
CA PRO A 269 -8.98 0.30 5.18
C PRO A 269 -7.94 1.42 4.99
N CYS A 270 -7.35 1.95 6.07
CA CYS A 270 -6.51 3.14 6.00
C CYS A 270 -5.13 2.93 5.37
N ARG A 271 -4.70 1.67 5.21
CA ARG A 271 -3.41 1.24 4.63
C ARG A 271 -2.16 1.72 5.39
N HIS A 272 -2.29 2.21 6.61
CA HIS A 272 -1.13 2.57 7.42
C HIS A 272 -0.42 1.33 7.96
N THR A 273 0.88 1.26 7.69
CA THR A 273 1.83 0.35 8.31
C THR A 273 2.60 1.13 9.36
N CYS A 274 2.14 1.05 10.61
CA CYS A 274 2.64 1.90 11.70
C CYS A 274 2.82 1.16 13.04
N ILE A 275 2.42 -0.13 13.11
CA ILE A 275 2.47 -0.90 14.35
C ILE A 275 3.06 -2.31 14.17
N CYS A 276 3.62 -2.83 15.26
CA CYS A 276 4.08 -4.22 15.40
C CYS A 276 2.93 -5.16 15.86
N ALA A 277 3.20 -6.47 15.87
CA ALA A 277 2.24 -7.49 16.29
C ALA A 277 1.81 -7.34 17.77
N SER A 278 2.75 -7.04 18.67
CA SER A 278 2.46 -6.86 20.11
C SER A 278 1.53 -5.66 20.39
N CYS A 279 1.71 -4.54 19.69
CA CYS A 279 0.86 -3.36 19.85
C CYS A 279 -0.51 -3.52 19.20
N PHE A 280 -0.61 -4.30 18.12
CA PHE A 280 -1.86 -4.53 17.41
C PHE A 280 -2.97 -5.10 18.31
N GLY A 281 -2.65 -6.04 19.21
CA GLY A 281 -3.63 -6.64 20.12
C GLY A 281 -4.25 -5.66 21.13
N LYS A 282 -3.74 -4.43 21.23
CA LYS A 282 -4.18 -3.41 22.19
C LYS A 282 -4.95 -2.26 21.53
N LEU A 283 -5.18 -2.32 20.22
CA LEU A 283 -5.70 -1.21 19.42
C LEU A 283 -6.87 -1.65 18.54
N ASP A 284 -7.92 -0.83 18.48
CA ASP A 284 -9.06 -0.96 17.57
C ASP A 284 -9.04 0.12 16.46
N ARG A 285 -8.14 1.11 16.57
CA ARG A 285 -8.01 2.26 15.68
C ARG A 285 -6.55 2.47 15.30
N CYS A 286 -6.34 2.96 14.08
CA CYS A 286 -5.02 3.32 13.58
C CYS A 286 -4.44 4.52 14.37
N PRO A 287 -3.21 4.43 14.94
CA PRO A 287 -2.58 5.56 15.64
C PRO A 287 -2.35 6.80 14.78
N MET A 288 -2.11 6.61 13.46
CA MET A 288 -1.80 7.72 12.55
C MET A 288 -3.03 8.52 12.13
N CYS A 289 -4.14 7.85 11.82
CA CYS A 289 -5.32 8.49 11.22
C CYS A 289 -6.62 8.30 12.00
N ARG A 290 -6.59 7.56 13.12
CA ARG A 290 -7.73 7.28 14.01
C ARG A 290 -8.90 6.51 13.36
N SER A 291 -8.73 6.07 12.11
CA SER A 291 -9.67 5.19 11.42
C SER A 291 -9.82 3.87 12.18
N PRO A 292 -11.05 3.32 12.32
CA PRO A 292 -11.24 1.98 12.87
C PRO A 292 -10.54 0.93 12.02
N ILE A 293 -9.90 -0.03 12.68
CA ILE A 293 -9.22 -1.16 12.05
C ILE A 293 -10.28 -2.24 11.79
N LYS A 294 -10.60 -2.47 10.53
CA LYS A 294 -11.61 -3.47 10.13
C LYS A 294 -10.97 -4.82 9.80
N SER A 295 -9.76 -4.79 9.27
CA SER A 295 -8.95 -5.96 8.96
C SER A 295 -7.47 -5.56 8.91
N TYR A 296 -6.57 -6.52 8.85
CA TYR A 296 -5.13 -6.27 8.70
C TYR A 296 -4.46 -7.36 7.88
N PHE A 297 -3.25 -7.13 7.38
CA PHE A 297 -2.38 -8.20 6.89
C PHE A 297 -0.94 -8.00 7.38
N CYS A 298 -0.18 -9.09 7.35
CA CYS A 298 1.23 -9.10 7.76
C CYS A 298 2.10 -8.62 6.61
N ILE A 299 2.98 -7.65 6.87
CA ILE A 299 3.99 -7.21 5.88
C ILE A 299 5.36 -7.87 6.07
N ARG A 300 5.52 -8.60 7.17
CA ARG A 300 6.68 -9.44 7.49
C ARG A 300 6.25 -10.52 8.48
N GLY A 301 7.08 -11.54 8.64
CA GLY A 301 6.87 -12.57 9.65
C GLY A 301 7.07 -12.02 11.07
N GLU A 302 6.75 -12.85 12.06
CA GLU A 302 6.81 -12.51 13.48
C GLU A 302 8.07 -13.06 14.17
N GLU A 303 9.11 -13.42 13.40
CA GLU A 303 10.37 -13.98 13.90
C GLU A 303 11.13 -13.06 14.87
N TYR A 304 10.85 -11.76 14.83
CA TYR A 304 11.41 -10.76 15.73
C TYR A 304 10.73 -10.72 17.11
N MET A 305 9.57 -11.38 17.25
CA MET A 305 8.84 -11.43 18.52
C MET A 305 9.49 -12.49 19.43
N PRO A 306 9.67 -12.20 20.73
CA PRO A 306 10.08 -13.21 21.70
C PRO A 306 9.09 -14.38 21.68
N LEU A 307 9.60 -15.62 21.70
CA LEU A 307 8.75 -16.81 21.82
C LEU A 307 7.91 -16.69 23.09
N GLU A 308 6.61 -17.02 23.00
CA GLU A 308 5.67 -16.94 24.13
C GLU A 308 6.14 -17.72 25.38
N SER A 309 7.07 -18.67 25.22
CA SER A 309 7.74 -19.40 26.31
C SER A 309 8.58 -18.51 27.25
N GLU A 310 8.96 -17.30 26.84
CA GLU A 310 9.73 -16.36 27.69
C GLU A 310 8.87 -15.23 28.29
N ILE A 311 7.58 -15.16 27.94
CA ILE A 311 6.66 -14.12 28.44
C ILE A 311 6.01 -14.53 29.78
N ASN A 312 6.30 -15.73 30.32
CA ASN A 312 5.82 -16.12 31.65
C ASN A 312 6.82 -16.96 32.46
N PRO A 313 7.71 -16.36 33.26
CA PRO A 313 8.23 -17.02 34.46
C PRO A 313 7.29 -16.85 35.67
N CYS A 314 6.35 -15.90 35.65
CA CYS A 314 5.66 -15.48 36.89
C CYS A 314 4.37 -16.25 37.25
N LYS A 315 4.07 -17.38 36.58
CA LYS A 315 2.92 -18.23 36.95
C LYS A 315 3.26 -19.49 37.72
N GLN A 316 4.53 -19.76 38.03
CA GLN A 316 4.88 -20.80 39.00
C GLN A 316 5.33 -20.15 40.32
N ARG A 317 4.34 -19.85 41.17
CA ARG A 317 4.58 -19.66 42.61
C ARG A 317 5.13 -20.98 43.16
N GLN A 318 6.45 -21.06 43.36
CA GLN A 318 7.02 -21.91 44.39
C GLN A 318 7.46 -21.04 45.57
N PRO A 319 7.17 -21.44 46.83
CA PRO A 319 7.60 -20.69 48.00
C PRO A 319 9.07 -21.03 48.29
N SER A 320 10.00 -20.22 47.83
CA SER A 320 11.40 -20.29 48.26
C SER A 320 11.74 -19.07 49.12
N HIS A 321 12.03 -19.35 50.40
CA HIS A 321 12.43 -18.36 51.39
C HIS A 321 13.80 -17.76 51.04
N GLY A 322 13.85 -16.46 50.74
CA GLY A 322 15.08 -15.71 50.52
C GLY A 322 14.95 -14.24 50.94
N PRO A 323 16.05 -13.55 51.30
CA PRO A 323 16.04 -12.22 51.92
C PRO A 323 15.71 -11.06 50.95
N THR A 324 15.33 -11.34 49.70
CA THR A 324 15.07 -10.35 48.64
C THR A 324 13.60 -9.93 48.53
N HIS A 325 12.71 -10.45 49.38
CA HIS A 325 11.26 -10.16 49.36
C HIS A 325 10.92 -8.68 49.57
N TRP A 326 11.71 -7.96 50.37
CA TRP A 326 11.39 -6.58 50.73
C TRP A 326 11.53 -5.59 49.56
N LEU A 327 12.46 -5.83 48.63
CA LEU A 327 12.66 -4.98 47.45
C LEU A 327 11.54 -5.16 46.42
N HIS A 328 11.07 -6.39 46.25
CA HIS A 328 9.95 -6.68 45.36
C HIS A 328 8.62 -6.16 45.92
N ASP A 329 8.37 -6.31 47.22
CA ASP A 329 7.19 -5.73 47.88
C ASP A 329 7.17 -4.19 47.81
N TRP A 330 8.34 -3.55 47.87
CA TRP A 330 8.43 -2.09 47.76
C TRP A 330 8.16 -1.60 46.35
N ASN A 331 8.66 -2.33 45.35
CA ASN A 331 8.43 -2.05 43.94
C ASN A 331 6.95 -2.25 43.56
N ASP A 332 6.32 -3.30 44.07
CA ASP A 332 4.89 -3.55 43.86
C ASP A 332 4.01 -2.48 44.55
N ARG A 333 4.36 -2.07 45.78
CA ARG A 333 3.67 -0.97 46.48
C ARG A 333 3.84 0.38 45.79
N LEU A 334 4.99 0.65 45.19
CA LEU A 334 5.22 1.85 44.36
C LEU A 334 4.38 1.83 43.09
N THR A 335 4.26 0.66 42.47
CA THR A 335 3.48 0.48 41.24
C THR A 335 1.97 0.66 41.49
N ASP A 336 1.46 0.16 42.63
CA ASP A 336 0.09 0.38 43.08
C ASP A 336 -0.15 1.84 43.51
N PHE A 337 0.80 2.46 44.20
CA PHE A 337 0.71 3.87 44.63
C PHE A 337 0.69 4.84 43.43
N LEU A 338 1.37 4.51 42.34
CA LEU A 338 1.40 5.30 41.10
C LEU A 338 0.21 5.02 40.16
N GLY A 339 -0.72 4.15 40.56
CA GLY A 339 -2.00 3.98 39.86
C GLY A 339 -1.90 3.26 38.51
N PHE A 340 -0.82 2.50 38.26
CA PHE A 340 -0.75 1.64 37.08
C PHE A 340 -1.63 0.41 37.30
N ALA A 341 -2.90 0.49 36.91
CA ALA A 341 -3.81 -0.65 36.93
C ALA A 341 -3.30 -1.76 35.99
N ARG A 342 -3.26 -3.00 36.50
CA ARG A 342 -2.90 -4.21 35.76
C ARG A 342 -3.97 -4.65 34.77
#